data_AF-A0A2C9K913-F1
#
_entry.id   AF-A0A2C9K913-F1
#
_cell.length_a   1.000
_cell.length_b   1.000
_cell.length_c   1.000
_cell.angle_alpha   90.00
_cell.angle_beta   90.00
_cell.angle_gamma   90.00
#
_symmetry.space_group_name_H-M   'P 1'
#
loop_
_entity.id
_entity.type
_entity.pdbx_description
1 polymer ?
#
loop_
_entity_poly.entity_id
_entity_poly.type
_entity_poly.pdbx_seq_one_letter_code
_entity_poly.pdbx_strand_id
1 'polypeptide(L)'
;MTGTGDKEVHVVTGGAGFPGFSLGKQLTKKGHLVRLFDIKEPVWELEDGMEFIKGDIVEGRKLCEVIKGANAVYHLASYGMSGREQRCQKSMWQCCQYKETSDVSPWQCQGL
;
A
#
# COMPACT_ATOMS: atom_id res chain seq x y z
N MET A 1 24.48 -7.88 -20.15
CA MET A 1 23.05 -8.06 -20.47
C MET A 1 22.31 -8.02 -19.14
N THR A 2 21.94 -6.83 -18.66
CA THR A 2 21.20 -6.69 -17.40
C THR A 2 19.77 -7.15 -17.68
N GLY A 3 19.39 -8.29 -17.10
CA GLY A 3 18.06 -8.86 -17.25
C GLY A 3 17.00 -7.82 -16.94
N THR A 4 15.99 -7.74 -17.80
CA THR A 4 14.74 -7.04 -17.53
C THR A 4 14.04 -7.81 -16.40
N GLY A 5 14.42 -7.51 -15.16
CA GLY A 5 13.64 -7.93 -14.00
C GLY A 5 12.28 -7.27 -14.11
N ASP A 6 11.22 -8.08 -14.08
CA ASP A 6 9.85 -7.57 -14.12
C ASP A 6 9.67 -6.49 -13.05
N LYS A 7 9.13 -5.33 -13.44
CA LYS A 7 8.88 -4.24 -12.48
C LYS A 7 7.79 -4.67 -11.51
N GLU A 8 8.17 -5.03 -10.30
CA GLU A 8 7.21 -5.37 -9.24
C GLU A 8 6.42 -4.13 -8.80
N VAL A 9 5.16 -4.35 -8.45
CA VAL A 9 4.23 -3.33 -7.96
C VAL A 9 4.14 -3.43 -6.44
N HIS A 10 4.45 -2.34 -5.75
CA HIS A 10 4.41 -2.26 -4.29
C HIS A 10 3.35 -1.25 -3.84
N VAL A 11 2.56 -1.60 -2.84
CA VAL A 11 1.57 -0.69 -2.25
C VAL A 11 2.03 -0.28 -0.87
N VAL A 12 1.98 1.02 -0.56
CA VAL A 12 2.32 1.56 0.75
C VAL A 12 1.08 2.28 1.29
N THR A 13 0.41 1.68 2.28
CA THR A 13 -0.66 2.37 3.02
C THR A 13 -0.03 3.30 4.06
N GLY A 14 -0.63 4.47 4.30
CA GLY A 14 0.06 5.54 5.03
C GLY A 14 1.18 6.19 4.20
N GLY A 15 1.09 6.04 2.87
CA GLY A 15 2.17 6.36 1.94
C GLY A 15 2.45 7.86 1.81
N ALA A 16 1.52 8.72 2.22
CA ALA A 16 1.72 10.17 2.21
C ALA A 16 2.47 10.69 3.45
N GLY A 17 2.56 9.89 4.50
CA GLY A 17 3.36 10.21 5.68
C GLY A 17 4.86 10.11 5.42
N PHE A 18 5.68 10.77 6.26
CA PHE A 18 7.15 10.76 6.12
C PHE A 18 7.79 9.38 5.91
N PRO A 19 7.54 8.36 6.76
CA PRO A 19 8.15 7.04 6.57
C PRO A 19 7.61 6.32 5.33
N GLY A 20 6.32 6.48 5.03
CA GLY A 20 5.67 5.87 3.87
C GLY A 20 6.20 6.43 2.55
N PHE A 21 6.33 7.75 2.48
CA PHE A 21 6.84 8.44 1.31
C PHE A 21 8.31 8.11 1.07
N SER A 22 9.12 8.10 2.13
CA SER A 22 10.53 7.72 2.08
C SER A 22 10.73 6.27 1.62
N LEU A 23 9.89 5.34 2.07
CA LEU A 23 9.90 3.96 1.60
C LEU A 23 9.56 3.88 0.11
N GLY A 24 8.52 4.60 -0.32
CA GLY A 24 8.13 4.65 -1.73
C GLY A 24 9.26 5.11 -2.64
N LYS A 25 9.95 6.21 -2.28
CA LYS A 25 11.13 6.69 -3.02
C LYS A 25 12.26 5.65 -3.10
N GLN A 26 12.47 4.87 -2.03
CA GLN A 26 13.53 3.86 -2.03
C GLN A 26 13.16 2.66 -2.92
N LEU A 27 11.89 2.29 -2.98
CA LEU A 27 11.40 1.21 -3.85
C LEU A 27 11.48 1.62 -5.33
N THR A 28 11.10 2.85 -5.69
CA THR A 28 11.23 3.34 -7.07
C THR A 28 12.68 3.43 -7.53
N LYS A 29 13.61 3.86 -6.66
CA LYS A 29 15.06 3.82 -6.93
C LYS A 29 15.62 2.44 -7.21
N LYS A 30 14.95 1.38 -6.73
CA LYS A 30 15.29 -0.02 -7.02
C LYS A 30 14.65 -0.54 -8.32
N GLY A 31 13.87 0.29 -9.01
CA GLY A 31 13.22 -0.03 -10.28
C GLY A 31 11.77 -0.52 -10.16
N HIS A 32 11.20 -0.51 -8.96
CA HIS A 32 9.83 -0.95 -8.72
C HIS A 32 8.79 0.15 -9.01
N LEU A 33 7.55 -0.25 -9.25
CA LEU A 33 6.40 0.66 -9.29
C LEU A 33 5.78 0.74 -7.89
N VAL A 34 5.37 1.94 -7.48
CA VAL A 34 4.87 2.19 -6.11
C VAL A 34 3.52 2.89 -6.15
N ARG A 35 2.54 2.34 -5.42
CA ARG A 35 1.28 3.01 -5.12
C ARG A 35 1.28 3.49 -3.68
N LEU A 36 1.20 4.79 -3.47
CA LEU A 36 0.98 5.39 -2.16
C LEU A 36 -0.53 5.48 -1.91
N PHE A 37 -1.00 4.86 -0.83
CA PHE A 37 -2.40 4.91 -0.42
C PHE A 37 -2.53 5.61 0.92
N ASP A 38 -3.25 6.73 0.96
CA ASP A 38 -3.43 7.52 2.18
C ASP A 38 -4.69 8.41 2.06
N ILE A 39 -5.22 8.81 3.22
CA ILE A 39 -6.36 9.73 3.31
C ILE A 39 -5.91 11.15 2.95
N LYS A 40 -4.65 11.48 3.28
CA LYS A 40 -4.04 12.78 3.01
C LYS A 40 -3.09 12.71 1.83
N GLU A 41 -3.02 13.78 1.06
CA GLU A 41 -2.05 13.88 -0.04
C GLU A 41 -0.63 14.10 0.51
N PRO A 42 0.40 13.56 -0.17
CA PRO A 42 1.78 13.78 0.22
C PRO A 42 2.14 15.26 0.07
N VAL A 43 2.93 15.77 1.01
CA VAL A 43 3.48 17.14 0.93
C VAL A 43 4.66 17.25 -0.04
N TRP A 44 5.22 16.11 -0.44
CA TRP A 44 6.34 16.00 -1.36
C TRP A 44 5.86 15.58 -2.75
N GLU A 45 6.55 16.05 -3.79
CA GLU A 45 6.25 15.68 -5.18
C GLU A 45 6.57 14.22 -5.45
N LEU A 46 5.70 13.56 -6.22
CA LEU A 46 5.87 12.18 -6.64
C LEU A 46 7.04 12.04 -7.61
N GLU A 47 7.83 10.99 -7.45
CA GLU A 47 8.88 10.62 -8.40
C GLU A 47 8.33 9.70 -9.50
N ASP A 48 9.06 9.56 -10.61
CA ASP A 48 8.72 8.62 -11.67
C ASP A 48 8.58 7.19 -11.13
N GLY A 49 7.48 6.53 -11.49
CA GLY A 49 7.14 5.20 -10.98
C GLY A 49 6.38 5.22 -9.64
N MET A 50 6.10 6.39 -9.08
CA MET A 50 5.17 6.56 -7.96
C MET A 50 3.80 7.05 -8.45
N GLU A 51 2.73 6.45 -7.94
CA GLU A 51 1.38 6.97 -8.04
C GLU A 51 0.78 7.19 -6.65
N PHE A 52 -0.05 8.21 -6.50
CA PHE A 52 -0.82 8.45 -5.27
C PHE A 52 -2.30 8.15 -5.50
N ILE A 53 -2.87 7.38 -4.58
CA ILE A 53 -4.28 7.02 -4.57
C ILE A 53 -4.86 7.46 -3.23
N LYS A 54 -5.72 8.48 -3.27
CA LYS A 54 -6.42 8.96 -2.08
C LYS A 54 -7.47 7.97 -1.65
N GLY A 55 -7.48 7.54 -0.39
CA GLY A 55 -8.55 6.72 0.17
C GLY A 55 -8.33 6.36 1.63
N ASP A 56 -9.39 5.91 2.30
CA ASP A 56 -9.29 5.43 3.66
C ASP A 56 -9.08 3.91 3.69
N ILE A 57 -8.20 3.45 4.57
CA ILE A 57 -7.89 2.02 4.71
C ILE A 57 -9.07 1.23 5.31
N VAL A 58 -9.97 1.91 6.03
CA VAL A 58 -11.25 1.29 6.43
C VAL A 58 -12.23 1.08 5.27
N GLU A 59 -12.03 1.75 4.11
CA GLU A 59 -12.80 1.49 2.89
C GLU A 59 -12.30 0.23 2.17
N GLY A 60 -12.66 -0.94 2.71
CA GLY A 60 -12.13 -2.24 2.25
C GLY A 60 -12.25 -2.53 0.75
N ARG A 61 -13.29 -2.02 0.07
CA ARG A 61 -13.43 -2.17 -1.40
C ARG A 61 -12.32 -1.43 -2.15
N LYS A 62 -12.05 -0.19 -1.75
CA LYS A 62 -11.02 0.65 -2.36
C LYS A 62 -9.63 0.11 -2.07
N LEU A 63 -9.41 -0.40 -0.85
CA LEU A 63 -8.18 -1.10 -0.52
C LEU A 63 -7.99 -2.36 -1.38
N CYS A 64 -9.03 -3.20 -1.55
CA CYS A 64 -9.01 -4.38 -2.43
C CYS A 64 -8.61 -4.00 -3.87
N GLU A 65 -9.11 -2.88 -4.40
CA GLU A 65 -8.75 -2.39 -5.74
C GLU A 65 -7.29 -1.97 -5.83
N VAL A 66 -6.80 -1.24 -4.83
CA VAL A 66 -5.41 -0.73 -4.80
C VAL A 66 -4.38 -1.84 -4.67
N ILE A 67 -4.66 -2.86 -3.86
CA ILE A 67 -3.76 -4.01 -3.68
C ILE A 67 -3.81 -5.00 -4.85
N LYS A 68 -4.82 -4.90 -5.72
CA LYS A 68 -4.95 -5.80 -6.86
C LYS A 68 -3.74 -5.68 -7.79
N GLY A 69 -3.10 -6.82 -8.04
CA GLY A 69 -1.90 -6.90 -8.87
C GLY A 69 -0.63 -6.36 -8.19
N ALA A 70 -0.65 -6.10 -6.88
CA ALA A 70 0.54 -5.79 -6.13
C ALA A 70 1.33 -7.06 -5.78
N ASN A 71 2.66 -6.98 -5.89
CA ASN A 71 3.61 -7.99 -5.42
C ASN A 71 3.78 -7.92 -3.90
N ALA A 72 3.74 -6.72 -3.32
CA ALA A 72 3.89 -6.51 -1.89
C ALA A 72 3.05 -5.33 -1.38
N VAL A 73 2.60 -5.43 -0.13
CA VAL A 73 1.86 -4.36 0.58
C VAL A 73 2.57 -4.04 1.89
N TYR A 74 2.88 -2.77 2.11
CA TYR A 74 3.47 -2.24 3.34
C TYR A 74 2.41 -1.42 4.10
N HIS A 75 2.23 -1.75 5.37
CA HIS A 75 1.29 -1.05 6.23
C HIS A 75 2.00 -0.04 7.12
N LEU A 76 1.96 1.23 6.74
CA LEU A 76 2.51 2.36 7.50
C LEU A 76 1.42 3.37 7.90
N ALA A 77 0.15 3.10 7.56
CA ALA A 77 -0.97 3.87 8.06
C ALA A 77 -1.06 3.66 9.58
N SER A 78 -0.81 4.71 10.33
CA SER A 78 -0.92 4.71 11.77
C SER A 78 -1.54 6.03 12.20
N TYR A 79 -2.39 5.97 13.21
CA TYR A 79 -2.75 7.15 13.95
C TYR A 79 -1.48 7.61 14.67
N GLY A 80 -0.84 8.67 14.18
CA GLY A 80 0.27 9.30 14.89
C GLY A 80 -0.10 9.61 16.35
N MET A 81 0.89 9.99 17.17
CA MET A 81 0.76 10.19 18.63
C MET A 81 -0.37 11.16 19.09
N SER A 82 -1.14 11.77 18.18
CA SER A 82 -2.29 12.63 18.46
C SER A 82 -3.67 11.94 18.48
N GLY A 83 -3.76 10.64 18.22
CA GLY A 83 -4.85 9.75 18.67
C GLY A 83 -6.31 10.12 18.33
N ARG A 84 -6.58 10.99 17.35
CA ARG A 84 -7.91 11.63 17.22
C ARG A 84 -9.01 10.82 16.52
N GLU A 85 -8.73 9.67 15.92
CA GLU A 85 -9.79 8.81 15.38
C GLU A 85 -9.58 7.33 15.71
N GLN A 86 -9.71 6.94 16.98
CA GLN A 86 -9.96 5.52 17.31
C GLN A 86 -11.41 5.15 16.99
N ARG A 87 -11.73 4.85 15.72
CA ARG A 87 -13.05 4.30 15.37
C ARG A 87 -13.05 3.47 14.08
N CYS A 88 -12.57 2.23 14.15
CA CYS A 88 -13.25 1.05 13.58
C CYS A 88 -12.51 -0.22 13.99
N GLN A 89 -12.66 -0.61 15.26
CA GLN A 89 -12.17 -1.88 15.77
C GLN A 89 -13.16 -2.97 15.32
N LYS A 90 -12.88 -3.69 14.22
CA LYS A 90 -13.04 -5.17 14.10
C LYS A 90 -13.04 -5.83 12.71
N SER A 91 -13.05 -5.15 11.56
CA SER A 91 -13.25 -5.88 10.27
C SER A 91 -12.14 -5.77 9.22
N MET A 92 -11.07 -5.01 9.47
CA MET A 92 -10.12 -4.62 8.41
C MET A 92 -9.18 -5.76 7.93
N TRP A 93 -8.86 -6.71 8.80
CA TRP A 93 -7.86 -7.76 8.53
C TRP A 93 -8.41 -9.01 7.84
N GLN A 94 -9.74 -9.16 7.72
CA GLN A 94 -10.33 -10.39 7.21
C GLN A 94 -10.23 -10.53 5.68
N CYS A 95 -10.02 -9.42 4.97
CA CYS A 95 -9.90 -9.44 3.51
C CYS A 95 -8.48 -9.72 3.00
N CYS A 96 -7.46 -9.54 3.85
CA CYS A 96 -6.05 -9.56 3.46
C CYS A 96 -5.24 -10.41 4.44
N GLN A 97 -5.52 -11.71 4.49
CA GLN A 97 -4.63 -12.66 5.14
C GLN A 97 -3.28 -12.64 4.38
N TYR A 98 -2.25 -12.11 5.04
CA TYR A 98 -0.85 -12.24 4.66
C TYR A 98 -0.51 -13.74 4.56
N LYS A 99 -0.09 -14.21 3.38
CA LYS A 99 0.61 -15.49 3.25
C LYS A 99 2.07 -15.20 2.95
N GLU A 100 2.95 -15.73 3.80
CA GLU A 100 4.39 -15.79 3.57
C GLU A 100 4.67 -16.34 2.17
N THR A 101 5.68 -15.75 1.54
CA THR A 101 6.12 -15.99 0.17
C THR A 101 6.39 -17.47 -0.10
N SER A 102 5.41 -18.20 -0.63
CA SER A 102 5.61 -19.47 -1.37
C SER A 102 4.36 -19.99 -2.10
N ASP A 103 3.15 -19.50 -1.79
CA ASP A 103 1.92 -19.93 -2.48
C ASP A 103 1.24 -18.79 -3.25
N VAL A 104 1.35 -18.83 -4.58
CA VAL A 104 0.67 -17.94 -5.55
C VAL A 104 -0.82 -18.28 -5.72
N SER A 105 -1.56 -18.45 -4.62
CA SER A 105 -3.03 -18.49 -4.69
C SER A 105 -3.58 -17.07 -4.92
N PRO A 106 -4.56 -16.87 -5.82
CA PRO A 106 -5.16 -15.56 -6.07
C PRO A 106 -5.67 -14.90 -4.79
N TRP A 107 -5.44 -13.60 -4.63
CA TRP A 107 -6.04 -12.79 -3.56
C TRP A 107 -7.56 -12.85 -3.67
N GLN A 108 -8.20 -13.66 -2.82
CA GLN A 108 -9.66 -13.76 -2.76
C GLN A 108 -10.19 -12.73 -1.77
N CYS A 109 -10.70 -11.60 -2.26
CA CYS A 109 -11.60 -10.76 -1.44
C CYS A 109 -12.85 -11.61 -1.18
N GLN A 110 -12.98 -12.17 0.02
CA GLN A 110 -14.20 -12.85 0.42
C GLN A 110 -15.31 -11.80 0.48
N GLY A 111 -16.29 -11.96 -0.40
CA GLY A 111 -17.44 -11.07 -0.51
C GLY A 111 -18.19 -10.98 0.82
N LEU A 112 -18.61 -9.77 1.14
CA LEU A 112 -19.70 -9.53 2.09
C LEU A 112 -20.97 -10.26 1.62
#